data_AF-A0A4R0K9K4-F1
#
_entry.id   AF-A0A4R0K9K4-F1
#
_cell.length_a   1.000
_cell.length_b   1.000
_cell.length_c   1.000
_cell.angle_alpha   90.00
_cell.angle_beta   90.00
_cell.angle_gamma   90.00
#
_symmetry.space_group_name_H-M   'P 1'
#
loop_
_entity.id
_entity.type
_entity.pdbx_description
1 polymer ?
#
loop_
_entity_poly.entity_id
_entity_poly.type
_entity_poly.pdbx_seq_one_letter_code
_entity_poly.pdbx_strand_id
1 'polypeptide(L)'
;MGEIKVVPIIGGVVAALFLPLLIVLALIVVGLAGMDTAEAQCDPAGLTGKGNQQQAFNFFVSAGYSKEQAAGVIGNLITESSVEPALRQGDVPGTVTHPADALDSPLGWGLVQWTPAAKLIKPARDAGVDDATIETLEFQLDFLKDQLDGDGPVPEKIAGDKLKAATTVDEATFAFGYHFERFADRDDLTGANWAQRKADARTVLERYGAGASGGQCDGGIVETALALAWDTPGHGHDSKPGYAAAEAAYNGSKGYDELTDCGVFVATVMVMSGADKDYVRRLTSSQRAYVRGSPKYEVFEDLTNEGQLRPGDIFVHDGHTFIYIGNYTGGDGKTYNAASASLTEHVPEASRVYFSDSRGHYTVARLKNG
;
A
#
# COMPACT_ATOMS: atom_id res chain seq x y z
N MET A 1 -32.59 -62.76 -54.68
CA MET A 1 -34.05 -62.84 -54.92
C MET A 1 -34.74 -62.07 -53.81
N GLY A 2 -35.40 -60.97 -54.17
CA GLY A 2 -36.02 -60.02 -53.24
C GLY A 2 -35.98 -58.60 -53.81
N GLU A 3 -36.78 -58.37 -54.85
CA GLU A 3 -36.97 -57.08 -55.53
C GLU A 3 -37.92 -56.14 -54.75
N ILE A 4 -37.50 -54.86 -54.70
CA ILE A 4 -38.25 -53.63 -55.02
C ILE A 4 -39.56 -53.33 -54.28
N LYS A 5 -39.67 -52.11 -53.72
CA LYS A 5 -40.83 -51.22 -53.96
C LYS A 5 -40.53 -49.73 -53.74
N VAL A 6 -41.09 -48.94 -54.64
CA VAL A 6 -40.92 -47.51 -54.89
C VAL A 6 -41.98 -46.69 -54.12
N VAL A 7 -41.62 -45.44 -53.80
CA VAL A 7 -42.31 -44.29 -53.14
C VAL A 7 -43.66 -43.90 -53.82
N PRO A 8 -44.61 -43.16 -53.15
CA PRO A 8 -44.72 -41.70 -53.37
C PRO A 8 -45.22 -40.84 -52.16
N ILE A 9 -44.66 -39.66 -51.86
CA ILE A 9 -45.03 -38.24 -52.19
C ILE A 9 -46.37 -37.66 -51.60
N ILE A 10 -46.25 -36.46 -50.99
CA ILE A 10 -47.12 -35.24 -51.01
C ILE A 10 -47.88 -34.83 -49.72
N GLY A 11 -47.56 -33.61 -49.25
CA GLY A 11 -48.51 -32.60 -48.75
C GLY A 11 -48.34 -32.20 -47.28
N GLY A 12 -48.06 -30.96 -46.87
CA GLY A 12 -47.92 -29.66 -47.54
C GLY A 12 -47.19 -28.68 -46.57
N VAL A 13 -46.33 -27.80 -47.10
CA VAL A 13 -46.58 -26.35 -47.31
C VAL A 13 -46.60 -25.54 -45.98
N VAL A 14 -45.44 -25.00 -45.58
CA VAL A 14 -45.01 -23.58 -45.65
C VAL A 14 -45.32 -22.77 -44.39
N ALA A 15 -44.25 -22.45 -43.65
CA ALA A 15 -43.88 -21.10 -43.18
C ALA A 15 -42.55 -21.26 -42.41
N ALA A 16 -41.41 -20.88 -43.03
CA ALA A 16 -40.63 -19.70 -42.66
C ALA A 16 -39.79 -19.88 -41.37
N LEU A 17 -38.52 -19.51 -41.23
CA LEU A 17 -37.51 -18.80 -42.02
C LEU A 17 -36.25 -18.85 -41.11
N PHE A 18 -35.05 -19.06 -41.66
CA PHE A 18 -33.71 -18.68 -41.14
C PHE A 18 -33.27 -19.07 -39.70
N LEU A 19 -32.28 -19.98 -39.57
CA LEU A 19 -30.84 -19.67 -39.36
C LEU A 19 -30.11 -20.86 -38.68
N PRO A 20 -28.92 -21.29 -39.16
CA PRO A 20 -28.32 -22.58 -38.84
C PRO A 20 -27.14 -22.50 -37.84
N LEU A 21 -26.80 -23.65 -37.24
CA LEU A 21 -25.41 -24.08 -37.03
C LEU A 21 -24.46 -23.12 -36.26
N LEU A 22 -24.74 -22.84 -34.97
CA LEU A 22 -23.84 -22.05 -34.10
C LEU A 22 -23.60 -22.63 -32.70
N ILE A 23 -24.02 -23.88 -32.43
CA ILE A 23 -23.98 -24.42 -31.06
C ILE A 23 -22.99 -25.60 -30.90
N VAL A 24 -22.47 -26.18 -31.99
CA VAL A 24 -21.67 -27.42 -31.90
C VAL A 24 -20.16 -27.20 -32.10
N LEU A 25 -19.71 -25.97 -32.42
CA LEU A 25 -18.29 -25.59 -32.45
C LEU A 25 -17.86 -24.75 -31.24
N ALA A 26 -18.65 -24.75 -30.16
CA ALA A 26 -18.34 -24.03 -28.91
C ALA A 26 -17.87 -24.97 -27.78
N LEU A 27 -17.74 -26.28 -28.02
CA LEU A 27 -17.45 -27.27 -26.97
C LEU A 27 -16.08 -27.98 -27.09
N ILE A 28 -15.21 -27.59 -28.03
CA ILE A 28 -13.83 -28.13 -28.15
C ILE A 28 -12.77 -27.03 -28.34
N VAL A 29 -13.02 -25.80 -27.86
CA VAL A 29 -11.99 -24.73 -27.72
C VAL A 29 -12.12 -24.00 -26.39
N VAL A 30 -12.36 -24.73 -25.30
CA VAL A 30 -12.36 -24.17 -23.91
C VAL A 30 -11.33 -24.89 -23.02
N GLY A 31 -10.41 -25.66 -23.61
CA GLY A 31 -9.47 -26.48 -22.84
C GLY A 31 -8.04 -25.95 -22.69
N LEU A 32 -7.63 -24.88 -23.39
CA LEU A 32 -6.23 -24.46 -23.46
C LEU A 32 -6.08 -22.94 -23.67
N ALA A 33 -6.51 -22.15 -22.69
CA ALA A 33 -6.06 -20.77 -22.48
C ALA A 33 -6.58 -20.33 -21.11
N GLY A 34 -5.80 -20.63 -20.07
CA GLY A 34 -6.17 -20.37 -18.68
C GLY A 34 -5.12 -20.93 -17.73
N MET A 35 -3.84 -20.72 -18.06
CA MET A 35 -2.78 -20.66 -17.07
C MET A 35 -2.43 -19.19 -16.95
N ASP A 36 -3.38 -18.41 -16.41
CA ASP A 36 -3.03 -17.14 -15.82
C ASP A 36 -2.08 -17.46 -14.68
N THR A 37 -0.88 -16.91 -14.78
CA THR A 37 0.00 -16.71 -13.64
C THR A 37 -0.85 -16.14 -12.52
N ALA A 38 -0.95 -16.89 -11.41
CA ALA A 38 -1.45 -16.37 -10.17
C ALA A 38 -0.50 -15.25 -9.72
N GLU A 39 -0.71 -14.05 -10.23
CA GLU A 39 -0.30 -12.84 -9.53
C GLU A 39 -1.09 -12.83 -8.23
N ALA A 40 -0.39 -12.63 -7.13
CA ALA A 40 -0.96 -12.58 -5.80
C ALA A 40 -1.94 -11.40 -5.71
N GLN A 41 -3.19 -11.66 -6.06
CA GLN A 41 -4.29 -10.75 -5.96
C GLN A 41 -4.69 -10.66 -4.49
N CYS A 42 -4.28 -9.57 -3.85
CA CYS A 42 -4.77 -9.18 -2.53
C CYS A 42 -6.18 -8.62 -2.72
N ASP A 43 -7.19 -9.30 -2.20
CA ASP A 43 -8.55 -8.74 -2.12
C ASP A 43 -8.57 -7.71 -0.97
N PRO A 44 -9.11 -6.50 -1.17
CA PRO A 44 -8.81 -5.30 -0.38
C PRO A 44 -9.87 -5.05 0.69
N ALA A 45 -9.43 -4.72 1.90
CA ALA A 45 -10.26 -4.05 2.90
C ALA A 45 -9.39 -3.16 3.79
N GLY A 46 -8.57 -2.32 3.17
CA GLY A 46 -7.80 -1.32 3.90
C GLY A 46 -6.67 -0.70 3.09
N LEU A 47 -6.53 0.63 3.23
CA LEU A 47 -5.40 1.39 2.71
C LEU A 47 -4.09 0.94 3.37
N THR A 48 -3.02 0.82 2.58
CA THR A 48 -1.69 0.36 3.04
C THR A 48 -0.74 1.54 3.23
N GLY A 49 0.11 1.52 4.27
CA GLY A 49 1.08 2.59 4.57
C GLY A 49 0.73 3.40 5.82
N LYS A 50 1.67 4.24 6.28
CA LYS A 50 1.53 5.09 7.46
C LYS A 50 1.08 6.50 7.11
N GLY A 51 -0.02 6.91 7.73
CA GLY A 51 -0.60 8.24 7.54
C GLY A 51 -1.14 8.44 6.13
N ASN A 52 -1.86 9.55 5.96
CA ASN A 52 -2.72 9.70 4.79
C ASN A 52 -1.94 9.82 3.48
N GLN A 53 -0.75 10.45 3.49
CA GLN A 53 0.06 10.64 2.29
C GLN A 53 0.55 9.32 1.68
N GLN A 54 1.07 8.41 2.49
CA GLN A 54 1.54 7.11 2.01
C GLN A 54 0.38 6.19 1.65
N GLN A 55 -0.70 6.23 2.44
CA GLN A 55 -1.93 5.48 2.15
C GLN A 55 -2.55 5.88 0.81
N ALA A 56 -2.67 7.17 0.55
CA ALA A 56 -3.16 7.68 -0.72
C ALA A 56 -2.22 7.36 -1.89
N PHE A 57 -0.90 7.50 -1.69
CA PHE A 57 0.10 7.14 -2.70
C PHE A 57 0.00 5.66 -3.08
N ASN A 58 -0.02 4.77 -2.08
CA ASN A 58 -0.12 3.33 -2.30
C ASN A 58 -1.44 2.93 -2.95
N PHE A 59 -2.55 3.60 -2.59
CA PHE A 59 -3.85 3.40 -3.22
C PHE A 59 -3.81 3.68 -4.73
N PHE A 60 -3.23 4.80 -5.16
CA PHE A 60 -3.14 5.09 -6.59
C PHE A 60 -2.20 4.13 -7.32
N VAL A 61 -1.09 3.74 -6.69
CA VAL A 61 -0.19 2.72 -7.25
C VAL A 61 -0.90 1.37 -7.38
N SER A 62 -1.67 0.93 -6.37
CA SER A 62 -2.44 -0.33 -6.44
C SER A 62 -3.57 -0.26 -7.45
N ALA A 63 -4.13 0.93 -7.68
CA ALA A 63 -5.11 1.20 -8.73
C ALA A 63 -4.52 1.27 -10.15
N GLY A 64 -3.23 0.98 -10.33
CA GLY A 64 -2.57 0.89 -11.64
C GLY A 64 -1.96 2.18 -12.16
N TYR A 65 -1.88 3.23 -11.35
CA TYR A 65 -1.14 4.45 -11.70
C TYR A 65 0.37 4.22 -11.53
N SER A 66 1.18 4.92 -12.33
CA SER A 66 2.62 4.94 -12.10
C SER A 66 2.95 5.66 -10.79
N LYS A 67 4.14 5.44 -10.23
CA LYS A 67 4.60 6.12 -9.01
C LYS A 67 4.67 7.63 -9.22
N GLU A 68 5.09 8.07 -10.39
CA GLU A 68 5.12 9.48 -10.78
C GLU A 68 3.71 10.07 -10.81
N GLN A 69 2.75 9.33 -11.36
CA GLN A 69 1.34 9.72 -11.41
C GLN A 69 0.74 9.83 -10.02
N ALA A 70 0.91 8.79 -9.19
CA ALA A 70 0.47 8.79 -7.80
C ALA A 70 1.11 9.95 -7.02
N ALA A 71 2.42 10.14 -7.13
CA ALA A 71 3.12 11.25 -6.47
C ALA A 71 2.63 12.62 -6.92
N GLY A 72 2.33 12.79 -8.21
CA GLY A 72 1.79 14.03 -8.76
C GLY A 72 0.39 14.35 -8.23
N VAL A 73 -0.46 13.33 -8.02
CA VAL A 73 -1.73 13.48 -7.32
C VAL A 73 -1.46 13.94 -5.88
N ILE A 74 -0.72 13.16 -5.09
CA ILE A 74 -0.50 13.46 -3.66
C ILE A 74 0.17 14.83 -3.44
N GLY A 75 1.09 15.25 -4.30
CA GLY A 75 1.70 16.59 -4.22
C GLY A 75 0.69 17.73 -4.34
N ASN A 76 -0.39 17.56 -5.11
CA ASN A 76 -1.50 18.50 -5.12
C ASN A 76 -2.33 18.41 -3.83
N LEU A 77 -2.69 17.21 -3.38
CA LEU A 77 -3.48 17.00 -2.16
C LEU A 77 -2.80 17.57 -0.91
N ILE A 78 -1.46 17.57 -0.85
CA ILE A 78 -0.70 18.20 0.24
C ILE A 78 -1.02 19.69 0.34
N THR A 79 -1.08 20.40 -0.80
CA THR A 79 -1.42 21.82 -0.81
C THR A 79 -2.91 22.06 -0.54
N GLU A 80 -3.78 21.20 -1.05
CA GLU A 80 -5.23 21.35 -0.86
C GLU A 80 -5.67 21.09 0.59
N SER A 81 -5.16 20.03 1.20
CA SER A 81 -5.71 19.52 2.46
C SER A 81 -4.68 18.96 3.43
N SER A 82 -3.37 19.02 3.12
CA SER A 82 -2.36 18.20 3.80
C SER A 82 -2.65 16.68 3.71
N VAL A 83 -3.48 16.27 2.74
CA VAL A 83 -4.05 14.93 2.58
C VAL A 83 -4.96 14.54 3.75
N GLU A 84 -5.71 15.49 4.31
CA GLU A 84 -6.68 15.25 5.38
C GLU A 84 -8.11 15.16 4.84
N PRO A 85 -8.81 14.02 4.99
CA PRO A 85 -10.12 13.81 4.37
C PRO A 85 -11.25 14.61 5.02
N ALA A 86 -11.08 15.11 6.24
CA ALA A 86 -12.11 15.86 6.97
C ALA A 86 -11.79 17.36 7.13
N LEU A 87 -10.83 17.90 6.37
CA LEU A 87 -10.43 19.30 6.48
C LEU A 87 -11.29 20.19 5.58
N ARG A 88 -11.91 21.22 6.15
CA ARG A 88 -12.62 22.27 5.41
C ARG A 88 -11.66 23.42 5.10
N GLN A 89 -11.84 24.04 3.94
CA GLN A 89 -11.05 25.19 3.50
C GLN A 89 -11.02 26.29 4.59
N GLY A 90 -9.81 26.75 4.92
CA GLY A 90 -9.59 27.80 5.90
C GLY A 90 -9.52 27.32 7.36
N ASP A 91 -9.85 26.06 7.65
CA ASP A 91 -9.58 25.46 8.95
C ASP A 91 -8.07 25.13 9.07
N VAL A 92 -7.59 24.97 10.31
CA VAL A 92 -6.18 24.62 10.57
C VAL A 92 -6.00 23.11 10.34
N PRO A 93 -4.92 22.64 9.69
CA PRO A 93 -4.61 21.21 9.57
C PRO A 93 -4.68 20.48 10.92
N GLY A 94 -5.26 19.29 10.92
CA GLY A 94 -5.64 18.51 12.11
C GLY A 94 -7.06 18.78 12.62
N THR A 95 -7.77 19.78 12.07
CA THR A 95 -9.18 20.02 12.38
C THR A 95 -10.06 19.04 11.63
N VAL A 96 -10.93 18.35 12.36
CA VAL A 96 -11.98 17.49 11.79
C VAL A 96 -13.27 18.29 11.68
N THR A 97 -13.72 18.54 10.46
CA THR A 97 -15.04 19.11 10.16
C THR A 97 -15.90 18.02 9.56
N HIS A 98 -16.93 17.57 10.28
CA HIS A 98 -17.79 16.47 9.86
C HIS A 98 -18.66 16.84 8.64
N PRO A 99 -19.09 15.87 7.80
CA PRO A 99 -19.91 16.13 6.61
C PRO A 99 -21.19 16.93 6.90
N ALA A 100 -21.83 16.71 8.06
CA ALA A 100 -22.99 17.49 8.49
C ALA A 100 -22.70 18.99 8.64
N ASP A 101 -21.50 19.36 9.08
CA ASP A 101 -21.07 20.74 9.27
C ASP A 101 -20.49 21.37 7.98
N ALA A 102 -20.15 20.53 7.00
CA ALA A 102 -19.60 20.95 5.71
C ALA A 102 -20.66 21.07 4.60
N LEU A 103 -21.77 20.30 4.66
CA LEU A 103 -22.73 20.14 3.55
C LEU A 103 -23.19 21.46 2.92
N ASP A 104 -23.65 22.40 3.74
CA ASP A 104 -24.24 23.66 3.30
C ASP A 104 -23.19 24.77 3.11
N SER A 105 -21.90 24.46 3.31
CA SER A 105 -20.81 25.41 3.16
C SER A 105 -20.51 25.66 1.67
N PRO A 106 -20.28 26.92 1.25
CA PRO A 106 -19.79 27.22 -0.10
C PRO A 106 -18.30 26.89 -0.28
N LEU A 107 -17.61 26.52 0.81
CA LEU A 107 -16.17 26.28 0.85
C LEU A 107 -15.81 24.86 0.39
N GLY A 108 -14.52 24.64 0.10
CA GLY A 108 -13.96 23.32 -0.14
C GLY A 108 -13.93 22.43 1.10
N TRP A 109 -14.01 21.12 0.90
CA TRP A 109 -13.87 20.12 1.95
C TRP A 109 -13.22 18.85 1.41
N GLY A 110 -12.43 18.17 2.25
CA GLY A 110 -11.81 16.87 1.96
C GLY A 110 -10.55 16.94 1.12
N LEU A 111 -10.09 15.78 0.65
CA LEU A 111 -8.76 15.56 0.06
C LEU A 111 -8.38 16.56 -1.03
N VAL A 112 -9.30 16.79 -1.97
CA VAL A 112 -9.13 17.68 -3.13
C VAL A 112 -9.96 18.96 -3.00
N GLN A 113 -10.35 19.30 -1.76
CA GLN A 113 -11.16 20.48 -1.45
C GLN A 113 -12.37 20.62 -2.39
N TRP A 114 -13.20 19.57 -2.50
CA TRP A 114 -14.38 19.59 -3.35
C TRP A 114 -15.21 20.85 -3.06
N THR A 115 -15.27 21.75 -4.03
CA THR A 115 -15.86 23.08 -3.85
C THR A 115 -17.09 23.26 -4.76
N PRO A 116 -18.29 23.48 -4.21
CA PRO A 116 -18.63 23.41 -2.78
C PRO A 116 -18.60 21.96 -2.24
N ALA A 117 -18.48 21.80 -0.91
CA ALA A 117 -18.40 20.50 -0.23
C ALA A 117 -19.51 19.50 -0.62
N ALA A 118 -20.70 20.02 -0.95
CA ALA A 118 -21.83 19.24 -1.43
C ALA A 118 -21.54 18.36 -2.67
N LYS A 119 -20.50 18.67 -3.47
CA LYS A 119 -20.10 17.84 -4.63
C LYS A 119 -19.73 16.40 -4.27
N LEU A 120 -19.16 16.19 -3.09
CA LEU A 120 -18.86 14.85 -2.55
C LEU A 120 -19.99 14.38 -1.63
N ILE A 121 -20.37 15.22 -0.65
CA ILE A 121 -21.22 14.79 0.46
C ILE A 121 -22.64 14.44 -0.01
N LYS A 122 -23.23 15.28 -0.89
CA LYS A 122 -24.62 15.07 -1.32
C LYS A 122 -24.79 13.76 -2.10
N PRO A 123 -24.02 13.48 -3.18
CA PRO A 123 -24.22 12.23 -3.90
C PRO A 123 -23.86 11.00 -3.07
N ALA A 124 -22.90 11.08 -2.15
CA ALA A 124 -22.60 9.97 -1.24
C ALA A 124 -23.79 9.65 -0.30
N ARG A 125 -24.42 10.67 0.28
CA ARG A 125 -25.65 10.50 1.08
C ARG A 125 -26.83 10.01 0.25
N ASP A 126 -27.00 10.53 -0.97
CA ASP A 126 -28.05 10.07 -1.89
C ASP A 126 -27.86 8.57 -2.23
N ALA A 127 -26.62 8.09 -2.23
CA ALA A 127 -26.26 6.67 -2.39
C ALA A 127 -26.39 5.84 -1.08
N GLY A 128 -26.80 6.46 0.03
CA GLY A 128 -27.00 5.80 1.32
C GLY A 128 -25.74 5.61 2.16
N VAL A 129 -24.64 6.29 1.82
CA VAL A 129 -23.39 6.25 2.59
C VAL A 129 -23.53 7.14 3.83
N ASP A 130 -23.12 6.63 4.99
CA ASP A 130 -23.14 7.37 6.25
C ASP A 130 -21.97 8.36 6.35
N ASP A 131 -22.14 9.41 7.16
CA ASP A 131 -21.14 10.47 7.31
C ASP A 131 -19.78 9.98 7.81
N ALA A 132 -19.75 8.96 8.68
CA ALA A 132 -18.50 8.43 9.20
C ALA A 132 -17.69 7.71 8.12
N THR A 133 -18.37 7.09 7.14
CA THR A 133 -17.73 6.55 5.94
C THR A 133 -17.28 7.66 4.99
N ILE A 134 -18.10 8.69 4.76
CA ILE A 134 -17.79 9.80 3.83
C ILE A 134 -16.52 10.56 4.22
N GLU A 135 -16.25 10.70 5.52
CA GLU A 135 -15.05 11.38 6.03
C GLU A 135 -13.79 10.51 6.09
N THR A 136 -13.87 9.24 5.69
CA THR A 136 -12.69 8.37 5.62
C THR A 136 -11.81 8.70 4.42
N LEU A 137 -10.51 8.46 4.59
CA LEU A 137 -9.53 8.55 3.52
C LEU A 137 -9.87 7.59 2.37
N GLU A 138 -10.26 6.36 2.69
CA GLU A 138 -10.55 5.30 1.70
C GLU A 138 -11.71 5.68 0.78
N PHE A 139 -12.85 6.07 1.35
CA PHE A 139 -14.01 6.48 0.57
C PHE A 139 -13.71 7.66 -0.36
N GLN A 140 -12.95 8.64 0.12
CA GLN A 140 -12.62 9.82 -0.68
C GLN A 140 -11.62 9.52 -1.80
N LEU A 141 -10.70 8.58 -1.59
CA LEU A 141 -9.77 8.11 -2.62
C LEU A 141 -10.50 7.31 -3.71
N ASP A 142 -11.42 6.43 -3.33
CA ASP A 142 -12.29 5.71 -4.28
C ASP A 142 -13.13 6.69 -5.09
N PHE A 143 -13.80 7.64 -4.41
CA PHE A 143 -14.59 8.66 -5.10
C PHE A 143 -13.74 9.45 -6.09
N LEU A 144 -12.56 9.92 -5.68
CA LEU A 144 -11.63 10.64 -6.56
C LEU A 144 -11.20 9.81 -7.76
N LYS A 145 -10.87 8.53 -7.54
CA LYS A 145 -10.48 7.61 -8.61
C LYS A 145 -11.61 7.41 -9.63
N ASP A 146 -12.84 7.19 -9.16
CA ASP A 146 -14.02 7.07 -10.03
C ASP A 146 -14.20 8.33 -10.88
N GLN A 147 -14.05 9.52 -10.29
CA GLN A 147 -14.09 10.77 -11.06
C GLN A 147 -13.02 10.78 -12.17
N LEU A 148 -11.78 10.40 -11.85
CA LEU A 148 -10.68 10.38 -12.83
C LEU A 148 -10.89 9.34 -13.93
N ASP A 149 -11.52 8.20 -13.61
CA ASP A 149 -11.89 7.19 -14.62
C ASP A 149 -13.05 7.64 -15.52
N GLY A 150 -13.73 8.73 -15.14
CA GLY A 150 -14.87 9.30 -15.87
C GLY A 150 -16.21 8.74 -15.41
N ASP A 151 -16.22 8.10 -14.26
CA ASP A 151 -17.37 7.47 -13.63
C ASP A 151 -17.89 8.33 -12.46
N GLY A 152 -18.91 7.79 -11.78
CA GLY A 152 -19.48 8.41 -10.60
C GLY A 152 -20.35 9.65 -10.88
N PRO A 153 -20.79 10.35 -9.82
CA PRO A 153 -21.74 11.45 -9.90
C PRO A 153 -21.12 12.76 -10.43
N VAL A 154 -19.79 12.88 -10.42
CA VAL A 154 -19.07 14.11 -10.81
C VAL A 154 -17.83 13.75 -11.67
N PRO A 155 -18.01 13.24 -12.89
CA PRO A 155 -16.92 12.67 -13.69
C PRO A 155 -15.91 13.74 -14.17
N GLU A 156 -14.63 13.38 -14.16
CA GLU A 156 -13.46 14.20 -14.49
C GLU A 156 -12.51 13.49 -15.48
N LYS A 157 -13.10 12.75 -16.43
CA LYS A 157 -12.38 11.88 -17.38
C LYS A 157 -11.22 12.58 -18.10
N ILE A 158 -11.41 13.84 -18.51
CA ILE A 158 -10.36 14.60 -19.21
C ILE A 158 -9.12 14.74 -18.33
N ALA A 159 -9.29 15.03 -17.05
CA ALA A 159 -8.18 15.16 -16.12
C ALA A 159 -7.51 13.80 -15.88
N GLY A 160 -8.28 12.73 -15.71
CA GLY A 160 -7.75 11.37 -15.59
C GLY A 160 -6.98 10.90 -16.82
N ASP A 161 -7.48 11.15 -18.03
CA ASP A 161 -6.79 10.84 -19.29
C ASP A 161 -5.46 11.59 -19.40
N LYS A 162 -5.41 12.87 -18.97
CA LYS A 162 -4.17 13.67 -18.95
C LYS A 162 -3.18 13.16 -17.91
N LEU A 163 -3.66 12.78 -16.73
CA LEU A 163 -2.84 12.21 -15.67
C LEU A 163 -2.24 10.86 -16.10
N LYS A 164 -3.04 9.96 -16.68
CA LYS A 164 -2.58 8.65 -17.18
C LYS A 164 -1.56 8.76 -18.32
N ALA A 165 -1.60 9.86 -19.08
CA ALA A 165 -0.62 10.14 -20.13
C ALA A 165 0.70 10.75 -19.61
N ALA A 166 0.75 11.23 -18.36
CA ALA A 166 1.95 11.81 -17.78
C ALA A 166 3.00 10.72 -17.48
N THR A 167 4.26 11.04 -17.75
CA THR A 167 5.40 10.11 -17.59
C THR A 167 6.39 10.56 -16.53
N THR A 168 6.33 11.82 -16.11
CA THR A 168 7.17 12.37 -15.04
C THR A 168 6.30 12.90 -13.90
N VAL A 169 6.89 12.99 -12.71
CA VAL A 169 6.18 13.52 -11.53
C VAL A 169 5.71 14.96 -11.74
N ASP A 170 6.50 15.78 -12.43
CA ASP A 170 6.14 17.16 -12.77
C ASP A 170 4.98 17.23 -13.77
N GLU A 171 4.97 16.36 -14.79
CA GLU A 171 3.87 16.25 -15.75
C GLU A 171 2.58 15.77 -15.06
N ALA A 172 2.68 14.80 -14.16
CA ALA A 172 1.53 14.28 -13.40
C ALA A 172 0.97 15.35 -12.45
N THR A 173 1.85 16.05 -11.74
CA THR A 173 1.48 17.17 -10.86
C THR A 173 0.77 18.25 -11.66
N PHE A 174 1.29 18.58 -12.85
CA PHE A 174 0.67 19.55 -13.75
C PHE A 174 -0.68 19.06 -14.28
N ALA A 175 -0.76 17.82 -14.76
CA ALA A 175 -1.97 17.25 -15.33
C ALA A 175 -3.11 17.26 -14.32
N PHE A 176 -2.85 16.81 -13.09
CA PHE A 176 -3.82 16.81 -12.01
C PHE A 176 -4.17 18.25 -11.58
N GLY A 177 -3.18 19.09 -11.27
CA GLY A 177 -3.43 20.46 -10.80
C GLY A 177 -4.16 21.34 -11.83
N TYR A 178 -3.80 21.22 -13.11
CA TYR A 178 -4.33 22.09 -14.16
C TYR A 178 -5.70 21.62 -14.65
N HIS A 179 -5.90 20.30 -14.79
CA HIS A 179 -7.13 19.76 -15.35
C HIS A 179 -8.16 19.33 -14.30
N PHE A 180 -7.73 18.83 -13.12
CA PHE A 180 -8.63 18.42 -12.04
C PHE A 180 -8.87 19.56 -11.04
N GLU A 181 -7.83 19.96 -10.29
CA GLU A 181 -7.96 20.92 -9.18
C GLU A 181 -8.40 22.29 -9.64
N ARG A 182 -7.82 22.76 -10.75
CA ARG A 182 -8.19 24.03 -11.39
C ARG A 182 -8.12 25.22 -10.42
N PHE A 183 -7.17 25.17 -9.48
CA PHE A 183 -6.96 26.18 -8.43
C PHE A 183 -6.78 27.61 -8.99
N ALA A 184 -7.02 28.61 -8.14
CA ALA A 184 -7.27 29.99 -8.57
C ALA A 184 -6.14 30.62 -9.42
N ASP A 185 -4.88 30.33 -9.12
CA ASP A 185 -3.70 30.86 -9.81
C ASP A 185 -3.06 29.87 -10.81
N ARG A 186 -3.79 28.84 -11.26
CA ARG A 186 -3.23 27.78 -12.13
C ARG A 186 -2.62 28.26 -13.45
N ASP A 187 -3.05 29.40 -13.99
CA ASP A 187 -2.56 29.92 -15.27
C ASP A 187 -1.23 30.69 -15.12
N ASP A 188 -0.83 31.06 -13.90
CA ASP A 188 0.53 31.53 -13.61
C ASP A 188 1.47 30.34 -13.40
N LEU A 189 1.95 29.75 -14.50
CA LEU A 189 2.84 28.57 -14.48
C LEU A 189 4.18 28.81 -13.76
N THR A 190 4.52 30.06 -13.44
CA THR A 190 5.72 30.44 -12.68
C THR A 190 5.44 30.74 -11.21
N GLY A 191 4.17 30.68 -10.80
CA GLY A 191 3.71 31.00 -9.46
C GLY A 191 4.24 30.03 -8.40
N ALA A 192 4.32 30.53 -7.16
CA ALA A 192 4.82 29.77 -6.02
C ALA A 192 3.99 28.50 -5.75
N ASN A 193 2.69 28.50 -6.06
CA ASN A 193 1.80 27.37 -5.87
C ASN A 193 2.22 26.16 -6.74
N TRP A 194 2.58 26.40 -8.01
CA TRP A 194 3.14 25.35 -8.86
C TRP A 194 4.50 24.85 -8.40
N ALA A 195 5.37 25.75 -7.93
CA ALA A 195 6.67 25.37 -7.41
C ALA A 195 6.54 24.47 -6.17
N GLN A 196 5.63 24.81 -5.25
CA GLN A 196 5.35 24.05 -4.05
C GLN A 196 4.79 22.65 -4.36
N ARG A 197 3.73 22.56 -5.16
CA ARG A 197 3.11 21.27 -5.53
C ARG A 197 4.08 20.31 -6.21
N LYS A 198 4.93 20.83 -7.11
CA LYS A 198 5.97 20.01 -7.76
C LYS A 198 7.06 19.58 -6.77
N ALA A 199 7.45 20.45 -5.85
CA ALA A 199 8.39 20.09 -4.80
C ALA A 199 7.81 18.99 -3.90
N ASP A 200 6.57 19.14 -3.44
CA ASP A 200 5.87 18.16 -2.62
C ASP A 200 5.72 16.81 -3.35
N ALA A 201 5.30 16.83 -4.62
CA ALA A 201 5.19 15.62 -5.43
C ALA A 201 6.55 14.89 -5.56
N ARG A 202 7.65 15.62 -5.78
CA ARG A 202 9.00 15.04 -5.81
C ARG A 202 9.39 14.45 -4.46
N THR A 203 9.07 15.11 -3.35
CA THR A 203 9.30 14.58 -2.00
C THR A 203 8.49 13.31 -1.74
N VAL A 204 7.24 13.25 -2.20
CA VAL A 204 6.40 12.04 -2.14
C VAL A 204 7.03 10.92 -2.97
N LEU A 205 7.46 11.20 -4.20
CA LEU A 205 8.10 10.21 -5.06
C LEU A 205 9.45 9.74 -4.49
N GLU A 206 10.24 10.62 -3.90
CA GLU A 206 11.49 10.26 -3.23
C GLU A 206 11.21 9.35 -2.03
N ARG A 207 10.24 9.73 -1.20
CA ARG A 207 9.93 9.03 0.05
C ARG A 207 9.26 7.67 -0.17
N TYR A 208 8.33 7.59 -1.11
CA TYR A 208 7.52 6.38 -1.31
C TYR A 208 7.78 5.70 -2.66
N GLY A 209 8.39 6.36 -3.64
CA GLY A 209 8.63 5.79 -4.97
C GLY A 209 9.76 4.75 -5.02
N ALA A 210 10.78 4.86 -4.17
CA ALA A 210 11.83 3.84 -4.04
C ALA A 210 11.36 2.58 -3.29
N GLY A 211 10.28 2.69 -2.50
CA GLY A 211 9.74 1.65 -1.62
C GLY A 211 8.32 1.19 -1.93
N ALA A 212 7.64 1.76 -2.93
CA ALA A 212 6.40 1.20 -3.47
C ALA A 212 6.74 -0.01 -4.34
N SER A 213 7.10 -1.09 -3.69
CA SER A 213 6.86 -2.41 -4.24
C SER A 213 5.36 -2.48 -4.52
N GLY A 214 4.96 -2.71 -5.76
CA GLY A 214 3.62 -3.24 -5.99
C GLY A 214 3.43 -4.43 -5.08
N GLY A 215 2.41 -4.37 -4.21
CA GLY A 215 1.98 -5.45 -3.33
C GLY A 215 3.09 -6.24 -2.64
N GLN A 216 3.69 -5.72 -1.58
CA GLN A 216 4.34 -6.59 -0.60
C GLN A 216 3.80 -6.29 0.79
N CYS A 217 2.87 -7.14 1.22
CA CYS A 217 2.18 -7.11 2.49
C CYS A 217 3.13 -7.51 3.64
N ASP A 218 4.02 -6.61 4.05
CA ASP A 218 4.86 -6.80 5.23
C ASP A 218 4.20 -6.25 6.52
N GLY A 219 2.98 -5.72 6.45
CA GLY A 219 2.29 -5.11 7.58
C GLY A 219 3.00 -3.86 8.14
N GLY A 220 3.90 -3.21 7.39
CA GLY A 220 4.67 -2.05 7.84
C GLY A 220 5.90 -2.40 8.69
N ILE A 221 6.34 -3.67 8.68
CA ILE A 221 7.52 -4.15 9.41
C ILE A 221 8.79 -3.41 8.96
N VAL A 222 9.04 -3.34 7.66
CA VAL A 222 10.29 -2.79 7.08
C VAL A 222 10.42 -1.31 7.40
N GLU A 223 9.37 -0.55 7.19
CA GLU A 223 9.35 0.89 7.47
C GLU A 223 9.57 1.17 8.96
N THR A 224 8.93 0.37 9.82
CA THR A 224 9.11 0.50 11.27
C THR A 224 10.53 0.13 11.69
N ALA A 225 11.11 -0.94 11.14
CA ALA A 225 12.50 -1.29 11.40
C ALA A 225 13.47 -0.17 10.99
N LEU A 226 13.31 0.42 9.80
CA LEU A 226 14.12 1.53 9.31
C LEU A 226 13.97 2.82 10.13
N ALA A 227 12.76 3.12 10.62
CA ALA A 227 12.52 4.28 11.47
C ALA A 227 13.21 4.15 12.83
N LEU A 228 13.22 2.93 13.40
CA LEU A 228 13.75 2.66 14.73
C LEU A 228 15.26 2.35 14.74
N ALA A 229 15.81 1.78 13.67
CA ALA A 229 17.23 1.45 13.58
C ALA A 229 18.06 2.56 12.93
N TRP A 230 19.29 2.76 13.38
CA TRP A 230 20.26 3.57 12.64
C TRP A 230 20.48 3.01 11.24
N ASP A 231 20.63 3.89 10.26
CA ASP A 231 20.85 3.54 8.85
C ASP A 231 22.29 3.09 8.56
N THR A 232 23.14 3.12 9.58
CA THR A 232 24.56 2.78 9.57
C THR A 232 24.92 1.99 10.83
N PRO A 233 25.95 1.11 10.81
CA PRO A 233 26.43 0.42 12.02
C PRO A 233 27.32 1.30 12.91
N GLY A 234 27.61 0.83 14.11
CA GLY A 234 28.62 1.41 15.01
C GLY A 234 28.09 2.37 16.07
N HIS A 235 26.83 2.24 16.48
CA HIS A 235 26.19 3.15 17.44
C HIS A 235 26.25 2.65 18.89
N GLY A 236 26.75 1.44 19.14
CA GLY A 236 26.95 0.92 20.50
C GLY A 236 25.68 1.03 21.34
N HIS A 237 25.72 1.74 22.48
CA HIS A 237 24.53 1.94 23.34
C HIS A 237 23.74 3.23 23.04
N ASP A 238 24.06 3.96 21.97
CA ASP A 238 23.41 5.23 21.62
C ASP A 238 22.17 4.99 20.74
N SER A 239 21.03 4.67 21.36
CA SER A 239 19.80 4.39 20.63
C SER A 239 19.21 5.63 19.98
N LYS A 240 18.61 5.49 18.78
CA LYS A 240 17.72 6.52 18.25
C LYS A 240 16.68 6.93 19.30
N PRO A 241 16.43 8.24 19.52
CA PRO A 241 15.39 8.69 20.45
C PRO A 241 14.01 8.10 20.14
N GLY A 242 13.68 7.95 18.85
CA GLY A 242 12.45 7.32 18.39
C GLY A 242 12.33 5.85 18.80
N TYR A 243 13.44 5.11 18.87
CA TYR A 243 13.44 3.73 19.34
C TYR A 243 13.23 3.61 20.84
N ALA A 244 13.90 4.42 21.65
CA ALA A 244 13.68 4.42 23.10
C ALA A 244 12.21 4.74 23.45
N ALA A 245 11.60 5.71 22.76
CA ALA A 245 10.20 6.04 22.92
C ALA A 245 9.27 4.90 22.46
N ALA A 246 9.59 4.26 21.32
CA ALA A 246 8.80 3.16 20.79
C ALA A 246 8.87 1.90 21.66
N GLU A 247 10.05 1.54 22.19
CA GLU A 247 10.21 0.43 23.12
C GLU A 247 9.31 0.64 24.34
N ALA A 248 9.36 1.83 24.94
CA ALA A 248 8.56 2.16 26.12
C ALA A 248 7.05 2.12 25.86
N ALA A 249 6.60 2.59 24.69
CA ALA A 249 5.17 2.65 24.34
C ALA A 249 4.60 1.32 23.83
N TYR A 250 5.38 0.57 23.05
CA TYR A 250 4.86 -0.56 22.28
C TYR A 250 5.41 -1.92 22.72
N ASN A 251 6.55 -2.00 23.40
CA ASN A 251 7.07 -3.26 23.94
C ASN A 251 6.84 -3.35 25.45
N GLY A 252 7.45 -2.43 26.20
CA GLY A 252 7.32 -2.28 27.64
C GLY A 252 7.97 -3.38 28.49
N SER A 253 8.61 -4.38 27.87
CA SER A 253 9.29 -5.46 28.58
C SER A 253 10.48 -4.92 29.39
N LYS A 254 10.63 -5.36 30.63
CA LYS A 254 11.75 -4.96 31.51
C LYS A 254 12.81 -6.05 31.65
N GLY A 255 14.05 -5.67 31.87
CA GLY A 255 15.16 -6.57 32.21
C GLY A 255 16.52 -6.01 31.83
N TYR A 256 17.50 -6.86 31.54
CA TYR A 256 18.87 -6.40 31.31
C TYR A 256 19.05 -5.83 29.90
N ASP A 257 19.61 -4.62 29.78
CA ASP A 257 19.98 -3.94 28.52
C ASP A 257 18.88 -3.90 27.42
N GLU A 258 17.67 -3.45 27.77
CA GLU A 258 16.50 -3.54 26.88
C GLU A 258 16.68 -2.86 25.52
N LEU A 259 17.36 -1.71 25.46
CA LEU A 259 17.56 -0.99 24.21
C LEU A 259 18.60 -1.62 23.27
N THR A 260 19.38 -2.59 23.74
CA THR A 260 20.29 -3.37 22.88
C THR A 260 19.76 -4.76 22.57
N ASP A 261 18.69 -5.19 23.23
CA ASP A 261 18.17 -6.54 23.10
C ASP A 261 17.53 -6.75 21.71
N CYS A 262 18.12 -7.67 20.93
CA CYS A 262 17.64 -8.05 19.60
C CYS A 262 16.16 -8.48 19.56
N GLY A 263 15.72 -9.22 20.58
CA GLY A 263 14.34 -9.68 20.69
C GLY A 263 13.40 -8.54 21.04
N VAL A 264 13.82 -7.62 21.91
CA VAL A 264 13.05 -6.41 22.23
C VAL A 264 12.91 -5.53 20.99
N PHE A 265 13.96 -5.36 20.21
CA PHE A 265 13.90 -4.60 18.96
C PHE A 265 12.88 -5.19 17.97
N VAL A 266 13.04 -6.45 17.61
CA VAL A 266 12.13 -7.12 16.65
C VAL A 266 10.69 -7.08 17.17
N ALA A 267 10.46 -7.36 18.44
CA ALA A 267 9.12 -7.28 19.00
C ALA A 267 8.54 -5.85 19.01
N THR A 268 9.36 -4.83 19.26
CA THR A 268 8.94 -3.43 19.17
C THR A 268 8.49 -3.12 17.74
N VAL A 269 9.25 -3.57 16.74
CA VAL A 269 8.88 -3.42 15.32
C VAL A 269 7.56 -4.11 15.01
N MET A 270 7.39 -5.37 15.41
CA MET A 270 6.20 -6.16 15.11
C MET A 270 4.92 -5.58 15.75
N VAL A 271 5.03 -5.04 16.97
CA VAL A 271 3.89 -4.46 17.67
C VAL A 271 3.58 -3.05 17.19
N MET A 272 4.60 -2.20 17.03
CA MET A 272 4.42 -0.81 16.60
C MET A 272 3.94 -0.71 15.15
N SER A 273 4.37 -1.62 14.28
CA SER A 273 3.86 -1.70 12.90
C SER A 273 2.39 -2.13 12.84
N GLY A 274 1.89 -2.81 13.87
CA GLY A 274 0.59 -3.47 13.86
C GLY A 274 0.60 -4.84 13.18
N ALA A 275 1.73 -5.27 12.60
CA ALA A 275 1.86 -6.51 11.86
C ALA A 275 1.60 -7.76 12.72
N ASP A 276 2.07 -7.75 13.98
CA ASP A 276 1.61 -8.71 14.97
C ASP A 276 1.63 -8.09 16.39
N LYS A 277 0.49 -7.53 16.79
CA LYS A 277 0.30 -6.94 18.12
C LYS A 277 0.53 -7.93 19.29
N ASP A 278 0.40 -9.23 19.02
CA ASP A 278 0.55 -10.31 19.99
C ASP A 278 1.96 -10.92 19.96
N TYR A 279 2.89 -10.38 19.15
CA TYR A 279 4.25 -10.90 19.05
C TYR A 279 4.94 -10.92 20.41
N VAL A 280 5.71 -11.99 20.65
CA VAL A 280 6.39 -12.22 21.93
C VAL A 280 7.43 -11.12 22.17
N ARG A 281 7.29 -10.45 23.31
CA ARG A 281 7.98 -9.18 23.63
C ARG A 281 9.49 -9.30 23.85
N ARG A 282 9.96 -10.48 24.24
CA ARG A 282 11.36 -10.75 24.57
C ARG A 282 11.66 -12.25 24.55
N LEU A 283 12.94 -12.60 24.60
CA LEU A 283 13.48 -13.96 24.61
C LEU A 283 13.31 -14.63 23.25
N THR A 284 14.41 -14.73 22.52
CA THR A 284 14.44 -15.22 21.14
C THR A 284 14.02 -16.68 21.02
N SER A 285 14.25 -17.51 22.03
CA SER A 285 13.72 -18.88 22.09
C SER A 285 12.19 -18.92 22.14
N SER A 286 11.58 -18.04 22.94
CA SER A 286 10.11 -17.89 23.01
C SER A 286 9.54 -17.31 21.71
N GLN A 287 10.23 -16.33 21.11
CA GLN A 287 9.85 -15.77 19.81
C GLN A 287 9.90 -16.82 18.70
N ARG A 288 10.96 -17.65 18.67
CA ARG A 288 11.09 -18.76 17.74
C ARG A 288 9.97 -19.80 17.92
N ALA A 289 9.67 -20.17 19.16
CA ALA A 289 8.56 -21.07 19.46
C ALA A 289 7.22 -20.49 19.01
N TYR A 290 7.02 -19.19 19.23
CA TYR A 290 5.80 -18.48 18.82
C TYR A 290 5.61 -18.48 17.31
N VAL A 291 6.61 -18.05 16.52
CA VAL A 291 6.45 -18.01 15.06
C VAL A 291 6.27 -19.41 14.46
N ARG A 292 6.90 -20.45 15.03
CA ARG A 292 6.70 -21.85 14.62
C ARG A 292 5.32 -22.40 14.93
N GLY A 293 4.76 -22.01 16.08
CA GLY A 293 3.46 -22.49 16.54
C GLY A 293 2.26 -21.66 16.06
N SER A 294 2.51 -20.46 15.54
CA SER A 294 1.46 -19.52 15.16
C SER A 294 1.00 -19.73 13.72
N PRO A 295 -0.32 -19.80 13.46
CA PRO A 295 -0.83 -19.90 12.09
C PRO A 295 -0.53 -18.63 11.27
N LYS A 296 -0.23 -17.51 11.93
CA LYS A 296 0.10 -16.21 11.32
C LYS A 296 1.37 -16.27 10.47
N TYR A 297 2.23 -17.26 10.63
CA TYR A 297 3.53 -17.31 9.96
C TYR A 297 3.66 -18.50 9.01
N GLU A 298 4.28 -18.24 7.87
CA GLU A 298 4.95 -19.25 7.05
C GLU A 298 6.39 -19.34 7.55
N VAL A 299 6.85 -20.56 7.82
CA VAL A 299 8.13 -20.78 8.50
C VAL A 299 9.01 -21.65 7.62
N PHE A 300 10.23 -21.16 7.41
CA PHE A 300 11.26 -21.82 6.64
C PHE A 300 12.46 -22.11 7.54
N GLU A 301 13.01 -23.32 7.44
CA GLU A 301 14.13 -23.77 8.29
C GLU A 301 15.43 -23.95 7.50
N ASP A 302 15.38 -23.77 6.18
CA ASP A 302 16.40 -24.19 5.22
C ASP A 302 16.61 -23.17 4.09
N LEU A 303 16.20 -21.91 4.26
CA LEU A 303 16.55 -20.86 3.29
C LEU A 303 18.04 -20.59 3.33
N THR A 304 18.69 -20.52 2.17
CA THR A 304 20.15 -20.31 2.09
C THR A 304 20.53 -19.20 1.12
N ASN A 305 19.56 -18.55 0.48
CA ASN A 305 19.80 -17.56 -0.55
C ASN A 305 18.89 -16.34 -0.39
N GLU A 306 19.45 -15.13 -0.53
CA GLU A 306 18.74 -13.87 -0.39
C GLU A 306 17.58 -13.73 -1.38
N GLY A 307 17.68 -14.33 -2.58
CA GLY A 307 16.59 -14.31 -3.56
C GLY A 307 15.31 -15.05 -3.13
N GLN A 308 15.34 -15.80 -2.01
CA GLN A 308 14.18 -16.46 -1.42
C GLN A 308 13.47 -15.57 -0.39
N LEU A 309 14.12 -14.48 0.02
CA LEU A 309 13.64 -13.59 1.07
C LEU A 309 12.64 -12.58 0.53
N ARG A 310 11.78 -12.10 1.43
CA ARG A 310 10.87 -10.99 1.20
C ARG A 310 11.07 -9.98 2.33
N PRO A 311 11.12 -8.67 2.01
CA PRO A 311 11.18 -7.64 3.05
C PRO A 311 10.09 -7.88 4.11
N GLY A 312 10.49 -7.82 5.38
CA GLY A 312 9.66 -8.17 6.54
C GLY A 312 9.91 -9.58 7.10
N ASP A 313 10.66 -10.43 6.41
CA ASP A 313 11.06 -11.74 6.94
C ASP A 313 11.85 -11.59 8.25
N ILE A 314 11.43 -12.32 9.28
CA ILE A 314 12.07 -12.34 10.59
C ILE A 314 13.02 -13.53 10.63
N PHE A 315 14.30 -13.25 10.83
CA PHE A 315 15.30 -14.26 11.14
C PHE A 315 15.30 -14.46 12.65
N VAL A 316 15.04 -15.67 13.11
CA VAL A 316 15.02 -15.98 14.54
C VAL A 316 15.76 -17.27 14.85
N HIS A 317 16.65 -17.20 15.84
CA HIS A 317 17.35 -18.32 16.40
C HIS A 317 17.51 -18.15 17.91
N ASP A 318 17.84 -19.22 18.62
CA ASP A 318 17.99 -19.22 20.06
C ASP A 318 19.24 -18.39 20.41
N GLY A 319 19.02 -17.14 20.83
CA GLY A 319 20.06 -16.17 21.15
C GLY A 319 20.15 -14.97 20.20
N HIS A 320 19.51 -14.96 19.02
CA HIS A 320 19.52 -13.78 18.15
C HIS A 320 18.34 -13.72 17.19
N THR A 321 17.91 -12.50 16.88
CA THR A 321 16.87 -12.26 15.88
C THR A 321 17.09 -10.90 15.19
N PHE A 322 16.70 -10.81 13.93
CA PHE A 322 16.77 -9.60 13.14
C PHE A 322 15.73 -9.64 12.00
N ILE A 323 15.57 -8.53 11.31
CA ILE A 323 14.58 -8.39 10.23
C ILE A 323 15.32 -8.16 8.91
N TYR A 324 14.95 -8.92 7.89
CA TYR A 324 15.33 -8.60 6.51
C TYR A 324 14.47 -7.45 5.99
N ILE A 325 15.10 -6.37 5.57
CA ILE A 325 14.42 -5.13 5.18
C ILE A 325 14.51 -4.82 3.68
N GLY A 326 15.15 -5.69 2.91
CA GLY A 326 15.49 -5.42 1.51
C GLY A 326 16.68 -4.48 1.38
N ASN A 327 17.27 -4.42 0.18
CA ASN A 327 18.48 -3.63 -0.06
C ASN A 327 18.20 -2.13 0.07
N TYR A 328 19.01 -1.43 0.87
CA TYR A 328 19.03 0.03 0.97
C TYR A 328 20.46 0.53 1.15
N THR A 329 20.69 1.81 0.82
CA THR A 329 21.99 2.47 1.00
C THR A 329 21.95 3.32 2.25
N GLY A 330 22.84 3.03 3.21
CA GLY A 330 22.99 3.83 4.42
C GLY A 330 23.68 5.17 4.16
N GLY A 331 23.64 6.08 5.14
CA GLY A 331 24.32 7.38 5.06
C GLY A 331 25.84 7.30 4.89
N ASP A 332 26.45 6.13 5.13
CA ASP A 332 27.87 5.87 4.84
C ASP A 332 28.13 5.40 3.39
N GLY A 333 27.09 5.39 2.54
CA GLY A 333 27.15 4.98 1.14
C GLY A 333 27.25 3.48 0.90
N LYS A 334 27.17 2.64 1.95
CA LYS A 334 27.19 1.18 1.82
C LYS A 334 25.78 0.61 1.70
N THR A 335 25.67 -0.51 1.00
CA THR A 335 24.43 -1.28 0.93
C THR A 335 24.31 -2.23 2.11
N TYR A 336 23.13 -2.19 2.72
CA TYR A 336 22.66 -3.03 3.81
C TYR A 336 21.32 -3.65 3.41
N ASN A 337 20.93 -4.71 4.11
CA ASN A 337 19.68 -5.41 3.80
C ASN A 337 18.97 -6.00 5.02
N ALA A 338 19.49 -5.76 6.23
CA ALA A 338 18.88 -6.19 7.47
C ALA A 338 18.95 -5.08 8.53
N ALA A 339 18.03 -5.07 9.48
CA ALA A 339 18.08 -4.26 10.69
C ALA A 339 18.18 -5.18 11.91
N SER A 340 19.14 -4.89 12.79
CA SER A 340 19.43 -5.74 13.95
C SER A 340 19.89 -4.94 15.16
N ALA A 341 19.57 -5.44 16.35
CA ALA A 341 20.24 -5.06 17.59
C ALA A 341 20.97 -6.28 18.14
N SER A 342 21.89 -6.10 19.08
CA SER A 342 22.61 -7.22 19.71
C SER A 342 22.77 -6.94 21.20
N LEU A 343 22.28 -7.88 22.02
CA LEU A 343 22.21 -7.72 23.46
C LEU A 343 23.61 -7.39 24.01
N THR A 344 23.72 -6.28 24.75
CA THR A 344 24.95 -5.71 25.32
C THR A 344 25.96 -5.13 24.32
N GLU A 345 25.81 -5.37 23.03
CA GLU A 345 26.80 -4.95 22.02
C GLU A 345 26.35 -3.67 21.32
N HIS A 346 25.13 -3.66 20.76
CA HIS A 346 24.64 -2.51 20.02
C HIS A 346 23.11 -2.39 20.02
N VAL A 347 22.65 -1.13 19.95
CA VAL A 347 21.27 -0.73 19.68
C VAL A 347 20.86 -1.09 18.24
N PRO A 348 19.58 -0.94 17.85
CA PRO A 348 19.15 -1.22 16.49
C PRO A 348 19.91 -0.39 15.46
N GLU A 349 20.53 -1.06 14.51
CA GLU A 349 21.31 -0.45 13.44
C GLU A 349 21.31 -1.31 12.16
N ALA A 350 21.86 -0.74 11.10
CA ALA A 350 22.04 -1.37 9.81
C ALA A 350 22.91 -2.61 9.90
N SER A 351 22.52 -3.68 9.20
CA SER A 351 23.25 -4.94 9.17
C SER A 351 23.07 -5.65 7.83
N ARG A 352 23.63 -6.85 7.73
CA ARG A 352 23.48 -7.72 6.57
C ARG A 352 22.89 -9.05 6.96
N VAL A 353 22.11 -9.64 6.06
CA VAL A 353 21.58 -11.00 6.25
C VAL A 353 22.72 -12.00 6.33
N TYR A 354 22.54 -12.96 7.22
CA TYR A 354 23.28 -14.21 7.26
C TYR A 354 22.32 -15.33 7.65
N PHE A 355 22.41 -16.48 6.98
CA PHE A 355 21.49 -17.60 7.18
C PHE A 355 21.89 -18.52 8.35
N SER A 356 23.11 -18.38 8.83
CA SER A 356 23.62 -19.17 9.95
C SER A 356 24.71 -18.43 10.71
N ASP A 357 24.88 -18.78 11.98
CA ASP A 357 25.99 -18.34 12.82
C ASP A 357 26.55 -19.50 13.65
N SER A 358 27.30 -19.20 14.72
CA SER A 358 27.89 -20.21 15.61
C SER A 358 26.87 -21.06 16.38
N ARG A 359 25.61 -20.63 16.46
CA ARG A 359 24.50 -21.32 17.14
C ARG A 359 23.76 -22.25 16.19
N GLY A 360 23.79 -21.95 14.88
CA GLY A 360 23.21 -22.78 13.83
C GLY A 360 22.52 -21.99 12.75
N HIS A 361 21.66 -22.68 12.00
CA HIS A 361 20.85 -22.09 10.94
C HIS A 361 19.63 -21.35 11.50
N TYR A 362 19.31 -20.19 10.93
CA TYR A 362 18.15 -19.41 11.34
C TYR A 362 16.85 -20.05 10.88
N THR A 363 15.83 -19.93 11.73
CA THR A 363 14.44 -20.07 11.30
C THR A 363 14.02 -18.74 10.68
N VAL A 364 13.52 -18.75 9.45
CA VAL A 364 12.96 -17.57 8.80
C VAL A 364 11.45 -17.63 8.91
N ALA A 365 10.85 -16.66 9.57
CA ALA A 365 9.41 -16.52 9.72
C ALA A 365 8.90 -15.37 8.87
N ARG A 366 7.99 -15.68 7.96
CA ARG A 366 7.30 -14.73 7.10
C ARG A 366 5.87 -14.59 7.59
N LEU A 367 5.43 -13.37 7.86
CA LEU A 367 4.03 -13.14 8.19
C LEU A 367 3.17 -13.49 6.97
N LYS A 368 2.15 -14.31 7.18
CA LYS A 368 1.11 -14.59 6.18
C LYS A 368 0.16 -13.41 6.16
N ASN A 369 -0.24 -13.00 4.96
CA ASN A 369 -1.30 -12.03 4.80
C ASN A 369 -2.57 -12.63 5.39
N GLY A 370 -3.20 -11.90 6.31
CA GLY A 370 -4.46 -12.29 6.93
C GLY A 370 -5.63 -12.24 5.97
#